data_AF-A0A7X1HHJ3-F1
#
_entry.id   AF-A0A7X1HHJ3-F1
#
_cell.length_a   1.000
_cell.length_b   1.000
_cell.length_c   1.000
_cell.angle_alpha   90.00
_cell.angle_beta   90.00
_cell.angle_gamma   90.00
#
_symmetry.space_group_name_H-M   'P 1'
#
loop_
_entity.id
_entity.type
_entity.pdbx_description
1 polymer ?
#
loop_
_entity_poly.entity_id
_entity_poly.type
_entity_poly.pdbx_seq_one_letter_code
_entity_poly.pdbx_strand_id
1 'polypeptide(L)'
;MNILTVYVGEVSKINLDYGLKNNIWGFKESVSKDLINEELKDNYLILAFGFTGGSPRKSEDEWKKHSLNKVYIGKIRTNIYNEKSIEWPDEKYLKENERYSNRFRFELITEIEMLK
;
A
#
# COMPACT_ATOMS: atom_id res chain seq x y z
N MET A 1 14.31 10.27 -7.27
CA MET A 1 13.08 9.57 -7.69
C MET A 1 13.04 8.27 -6.91
N ASN A 2 12.04 8.13 -6.05
CA ASN A 2 11.86 6.99 -5.16
C ASN A 2 10.66 6.16 -5.61
N ILE A 3 10.63 4.89 -5.20
CA ILE A 3 9.53 3.97 -5.45
C ILE A 3 9.11 3.37 -4.10
N LEU A 4 7.88 3.61 -3.69
CA LEU A 4 7.27 2.95 -2.54
C LEU A 4 6.57 1.69 -3.02
N THR A 5 7.04 0.53 -2.58
CA THR A 5 6.44 -0.76 -2.92
C THR A 5 5.70 -1.33 -1.72
N VAL A 6 4.45 -1.70 -1.93
CA VAL A 6 3.59 -2.32 -0.92
C VAL A 6 3.12 -3.67 -1.44
N TYR A 7 3.31 -4.71 -0.62
CA TYR A 7 2.81 -6.05 -0.91
C TYR A 7 1.50 -6.27 -0.15
N VAL A 8 0.44 -6.58 -0.89
CA VAL A 8 -0.91 -6.68 -0.37
C VAL A 8 -1.38 -8.12 -0.53
N GLY A 9 -1.66 -8.78 0.59
CA GLY A 9 -2.22 -10.13 0.61
C GLY A 9 -3.69 -10.16 0.21
N GLU A 10 -4.17 -11.33 -0.19
CA GLU A 10 -5.56 -11.57 -0.61
C GLU A 10 -6.60 -11.12 0.44
N VAL A 11 -6.30 -11.32 1.72
CA VAL A 11 -7.19 -10.93 2.83
C VAL A 11 -7.47 -9.42 2.90
N SER A 12 -6.60 -8.60 2.31
CA SER A 12 -6.71 -7.14 2.29
C SER A 12 -7.34 -6.62 0.99
N LYS A 13 -7.89 -7.49 0.14
CA LYS A 13 -8.46 -7.10 -1.16
C LYS A 13 -9.50 -5.98 -1.04
N ILE A 14 -10.40 -6.07 -0.06
CA ILE A 14 -11.45 -5.04 0.12
C ILE A 14 -10.86 -3.65 0.40
N ASN A 15 -9.80 -3.58 1.20
CA ASN A 15 -9.13 -2.32 1.53
C ASN A 15 -8.31 -1.81 0.34
N LEU A 16 -7.72 -2.72 -0.44
CA LEU A 16 -7.03 -2.38 -1.68
C LEU A 16 -8.00 -1.78 -2.70
N ASP A 17 -9.12 -2.45 -2.97
CA ASP A 17 -10.14 -1.98 -3.90
C ASP A 17 -10.67 -0.60 -3.48
N TYR A 18 -10.90 -0.39 -2.18
CA TYR A 18 -11.28 0.92 -1.64
C TYR A 18 -10.20 1.98 -1.88
N GLY A 19 -8.94 1.68 -1.55
CA GLY A 19 -7.82 2.60 -1.72
C GLY A 19 -7.59 3.00 -3.17
N LEU A 20 -7.69 2.04 -4.10
CA LEU A 20 -7.62 2.29 -5.54
C LEU A 20 -8.77 3.18 -6.01
N LYS A 21 -10.01 2.87 -5.63
CA LYS A 21 -11.19 3.67 -6.01
C LYS A 21 -11.11 5.11 -5.51
N ASN A 22 -10.56 5.32 -4.32
CA ASN A 22 -10.49 6.63 -3.67
C ASN A 22 -9.11 7.31 -3.78
N ASN A 23 -8.20 6.75 -4.58
CA ASN A 23 -6.88 7.31 -4.83
C ASN A 23 -6.10 7.62 -3.54
N ILE A 24 -6.18 6.71 -2.56
CA ILE A 24 -5.62 6.88 -1.23
C ILE A 24 -4.96 5.60 -0.74
N TRP A 25 -3.80 5.75 -0.12
CA TRP A 25 -3.15 4.68 0.61
C TRP A 25 -2.83 5.14 2.03
N GLY A 26 -2.86 4.20 2.97
CA GLY A 26 -2.61 4.47 4.37
C GLY A 26 -1.94 3.32 5.07
N PHE A 27 -1.22 3.62 6.14
CA PHE A 27 -0.61 2.63 7.00
C PHE A 27 -0.64 3.08 8.45
N LYS A 28 -0.57 2.11 9.37
CA LYS A 28 -0.55 2.36 10.80
C LYS A 28 0.74 3.06 11.21
N GLU A 29 0.70 3.82 12.29
CA GLU A 29 1.87 4.47 12.88
C GLU A 29 2.99 3.48 13.25
N SER A 30 2.63 2.25 13.62
CA SER A 30 3.58 1.19 13.98
C SER A 30 4.35 0.60 12.79
N VAL A 31 3.86 0.73 11.56
CA VAL A 31 4.38 -0.02 10.39
C VAL A 31 5.67 0.59 9.84
N SER A 32 5.87 1.90 9.94
CA SER A 32 7.14 2.51 9.57
C SER A 32 7.29 3.93 10.11
N LYS A 33 7.98 4.04 11.26
CA LYS A 33 8.31 5.32 11.89
C LYS A 33 9.26 6.18 11.06
N ASP A 34 10.02 5.56 10.17
CA ASP A 34 10.98 6.28 9.33
C ASP A 34 10.30 6.81 8.06
N LEU A 35 9.36 6.03 7.48
CA LEU A 35 8.66 6.41 6.25
C LEU A 35 7.82 7.68 6.40
N ILE A 36 7.26 7.97 7.58
CA ILE A 36 6.42 9.15 7.81
C ILE A 36 7.15 10.48 7.60
N ASN A 37 8.49 10.48 7.65
CA ASN A 37 9.31 11.69 7.45
C ASN A 37 9.80 11.85 6.00
N GLU A 38 9.49 10.89 5.12
CA GLU A 38 9.94 10.91 3.73
C GLU A 38 9.10 11.85 2.85
N GLU A 39 9.76 12.59 1.97
CA GLU A 39 9.08 13.35 0.91
C GLU A 39 8.69 12.40 -0.22
N LEU A 40 7.43 11.95 -0.21
CA LEU A 40 6.90 11.01 -1.20
C LEU A 40 6.21 11.69 -2.38
N LYS A 41 5.89 12.98 -2.32
CA LYS A 41 5.21 13.66 -3.43
C LYS A 41 6.02 13.54 -4.72
N ASP A 42 5.32 13.31 -5.84
CA ASP A 42 5.85 13.12 -7.19
C ASP A 42 6.70 11.85 -7.40
N ASN A 43 6.85 11.00 -6.38
CA ASN A 43 7.42 9.67 -6.50
C ASN A 43 6.36 8.63 -6.92
N TYR A 44 6.77 7.37 -7.08
CA TYR A 44 5.88 6.29 -7.54
C TYR A 44 5.47 5.36 -6.41
N LEU A 45 4.24 4.85 -6.51
CA LEU A 45 3.66 3.79 -5.69
C LEU A 45 3.53 2.52 -6.56
N ILE A 46 3.97 1.39 -6.02
CA ILE A 46 3.67 0.06 -6.55
C ILE A 46 2.86 -0.71 -5.51
N LEU A 47 1.64 -1.10 -5.85
CA LEU A 47 0.83 -2.02 -5.05
C LEU A 47 0.85 -3.40 -5.71
N ALA A 48 1.55 -4.35 -5.10
CA ALA A 48 1.69 -5.72 -5.58
C ALA A 48 0.69 -6.62 -4.85
N PHE A 49 -0.39 -7.00 -5.52
CA PHE A 49 -1.52 -7.73 -4.97
C PHE A 49 -1.42 -9.25 -5.17
N GLY A 50 -1.92 -10.00 -4.19
CA GLY A 50 -1.94 -11.46 -4.20
C GLY A 50 -0.63 -12.08 -3.74
N PHE A 51 0.30 -11.28 -3.21
CA PHE A 51 1.58 -11.79 -2.74
C PHE A 51 1.38 -12.74 -1.55
N THR A 52 1.80 -13.99 -1.72
CA THR A 52 1.68 -15.04 -0.69
C THR A 52 2.94 -15.21 0.17
N GLY A 53 4.01 -14.46 -0.12
CA GLY A 53 5.35 -14.72 0.43
C GLY A 53 5.78 -13.98 1.68
N GLY A 54 4.99 -13.02 2.17
CA GLY A 54 5.36 -12.16 3.30
C GLY A 54 6.13 -10.90 2.89
N SER A 55 7.25 -10.60 3.56
CA SER A 55 8.04 -9.37 3.35
C SER A 55 9.07 -9.55 2.22
N PRO A 56 9.41 -8.50 1.44
CA PRO A 56 10.54 -8.51 0.49
C PRO A 56 11.92 -8.70 1.14
N ARG A 57 11.98 -8.84 2.47
CA ARG A 57 13.21 -9.13 3.24
C ARG A 57 13.67 -10.60 3.14
N LYS A 58 12.90 -11.46 2.48
CA LYS A 58 13.30 -12.84 2.19
C LYS A 58 14.35 -12.86 1.06
N SER A 59 15.13 -13.94 0.96
CA SER A 59 16.06 -14.12 -0.16
C SER A 59 15.33 -14.15 -1.51
N GLU A 60 16.04 -13.81 -2.58
CA GLU A 60 15.48 -13.81 -3.93
C GLU A 60 14.87 -15.17 -4.32
N ASP A 61 15.57 -16.26 -4.03
CA ASP A 61 15.09 -17.62 -4.32
C ASP A 61 13.79 -17.96 -3.59
N GLU A 62 13.65 -17.47 -2.36
CA GLU A 62 12.44 -17.66 -1.58
C GLU A 62 11.32 -16.75 -2.07
N TRP A 63 11.64 -15.51 -2.45
CA TRP A 63 10.68 -14.57 -3.02
C TRP A 63 10.09 -15.08 -4.34
N LYS A 64 10.92 -15.68 -5.22
CA LYS A 64 10.50 -16.27 -6.51
C LYS A 64 9.54 -17.44 -6.39
N LYS A 65 9.44 -18.09 -5.22
CA LYS A 65 8.46 -19.17 -4.99
C LYS A 65 7.02 -18.66 -4.85
N HIS A 66 6.85 -17.34 -4.72
CA HIS A 66 5.56 -16.72 -4.53
C HIS A 66 5.12 -15.99 -5.79
N SER A 67 3.81 -16.02 -6.05
CA SER A 67 3.21 -15.34 -7.18
C SER A 67 2.57 -14.02 -6.77
N LEU A 68 2.47 -13.12 -7.73
CA LEU A 68 1.62 -11.93 -7.69
C LEU A 68 0.45 -12.18 -8.63
N ASN A 69 -0.71 -11.67 -8.28
CA ASN A 69 -1.90 -11.73 -9.14
C ASN A 69 -1.99 -10.48 -10.01
N LYS A 70 -1.79 -9.31 -9.41
CA LYS A 70 -1.85 -8.00 -10.10
C LYS A 70 -0.84 -7.03 -9.52
N VAL A 71 -0.40 -6.09 -10.35
CA VAL A 71 0.42 -4.95 -9.92
C VAL A 71 -0.25 -3.67 -10.35
N TYR A 72 -0.38 -2.72 -9.43
CA TYR A 72 -0.88 -1.37 -9.70
C TYR A 72 0.25 -0.37 -9.57
N ILE A 73 0.39 0.51 -10.55
CA ILE A 73 1.41 1.56 -10.56
C ILE A 73 0.68 2.89 -10.46
N GLY A 74 1.05 3.70 -9.47
CA GLY A 74 0.51 5.04 -9.28
C GLY A 74 1.60 6.08 -9.07
N LYS A 75 1.26 7.35 -9.30
CA LYS A 75 2.11 8.49 -8.93
C LYS A 75 1.57 9.13 -7.67
N ILE A 76 2.43 9.29 -6.67
CA ILE A 76 2.09 9.91 -5.39
C ILE A 76 1.92 11.41 -5.59
N ARG A 77 0.79 11.95 -5.13
CA ARG A 77 0.38 13.35 -5.36
C ARG A 77 0.54 14.23 -4.12
N THR A 78 0.63 13.62 -2.94
CA THR A 78 0.86 14.33 -1.67
C THR A 78 1.99 13.68 -0.89
N ASN A 79 2.66 14.44 -0.03
CA ASN A 79 3.44 13.85 1.05
C ASN A 79 2.50 13.10 2.01
N ILE A 80 3.10 12.35 2.93
CA ILE A 80 2.36 11.68 4.00
C ILE A 80 1.76 12.75 4.92
N TYR A 81 0.48 12.58 5.24
CA TYR A 81 -0.24 13.37 6.23
C TYR A 81 -0.87 12.45 7.27
N ASN A 82 -1.10 12.98 8.47
CA ASN A 82 -1.75 12.24 9.55
C ASN A 82 -3.22 12.62 9.64
N GLU A 83 -4.11 11.63 9.51
CA GLU A 83 -5.55 11.80 9.66
C GLU A 83 -6.17 10.56 10.32
N LYS A 84 -6.89 10.77 11.43
CA LYS A 84 -7.41 9.68 12.27
C LYS A 84 -8.89 9.37 12.04
N SER A 85 -9.55 10.08 11.12
CA SER A 85 -10.93 9.83 10.70
C SER A 85 -11.07 8.39 10.18
N ILE A 86 -12.27 7.81 10.20
CA ILE A 86 -12.50 6.52 9.55
C ILE A 86 -12.51 6.75 8.03
N GLU A 87 -11.68 6.01 7.32
CA GLU A 87 -11.53 6.04 5.86
C GLU A 87 -11.74 4.65 5.26
N TRP A 88 -11.06 3.62 5.78
CA TRP A 88 -11.23 2.25 5.27
C TRP A 88 -12.41 1.52 5.91
N PRO A 89 -13.05 0.57 5.19
CA PRO A 89 -14.24 -0.14 5.67
C PRO A 89 -14.08 -0.88 7.00
N ASP A 90 -12.88 -1.36 7.30
CA ASP A 90 -12.54 -2.10 8.51
C ASP A 90 -12.14 -1.21 9.69
N GLU A 91 -11.75 0.04 9.45
CA GLU A 91 -11.31 0.98 10.50
C GLU A 91 -12.39 1.30 11.54
N LYS A 92 -13.66 1.09 11.21
CA LYS A 92 -14.78 1.20 12.16
C LYS A 92 -14.72 0.17 13.30
N TYR A 93 -13.99 -0.93 13.10
CA TYR A 93 -13.75 -1.96 14.10
C TYR A 93 -12.40 -1.79 14.81
N LEU A 94 -11.58 -0.82 14.40
CA LEU A 94 -10.26 -0.56 14.95
C LEU A 94 -10.33 0.56 16.00
N LYS A 95 -9.46 0.45 17.01
CA LYS A 95 -9.14 1.58 17.89
C LYS A 95 -8.47 2.68 17.07
N GLU A 96 -8.62 3.94 17.49
CA GLU A 96 -8.10 5.10 16.74
C GLU A 96 -6.60 5.01 16.44
N ASN A 97 -5.80 4.51 17.37
CA ASN A 97 -4.35 4.32 17.22
C ASN A 97 -3.96 3.13 16.33
N GLU A 98 -4.92 2.27 15.98
CA GLU A 98 -4.72 1.12 15.09
C GLU A 98 -5.18 1.40 13.66
N ARG A 99 -5.74 2.59 13.39
CA ARG A 99 -6.17 3.02 12.07
C ARG A 99 -4.97 3.29 11.15
N TYR A 100 -5.24 3.30 9.85
CA TYR A 100 -4.29 3.65 8.80
C TYR A 100 -4.14 5.16 8.69
N SER A 101 -3.71 5.78 9.79
CA SER A 101 -3.76 7.24 9.96
C SER A 101 -2.70 7.99 9.18
N ASN A 102 -1.60 7.33 8.78
CA ASN A 102 -0.59 7.96 7.94
C ASN A 102 -0.94 7.67 6.49
N ARG A 103 -1.39 8.71 5.78
CA ARG A 103 -2.02 8.60 4.47
C ARG A 103 -1.28 9.43 3.44
N PHE A 104 -1.42 9.04 2.19
CA PHE A 104 -1.09 9.89 1.05
C PHE A 104 -2.09 9.65 -0.08
N ARG A 105 -2.25 10.64 -0.95
CA ARG A 105 -3.05 10.51 -2.18
C ARG A 105 -2.13 10.15 -3.33
N PHE A 106 -2.64 9.35 -4.26
CA PHE A 106 -1.94 8.99 -5.48
C PHE A 106 -2.88 9.06 -6.67
N GLU A 107 -2.33 8.94 -7.87
CA GLU A 107 -3.09 8.78 -9.10
C GLU A 107 -2.69 7.45 -9.72
N LEU A 108 -3.65 6.58 -9.98
CA LEU A 108 -3.40 5.33 -10.68
C LEU A 108 -3.00 5.62 -12.13
N ILE A 109 -1.86 5.08 -12.55
CA ILE A 109 -1.34 5.19 -13.92
C ILE A 109 -1.74 3.98 -14.74
N THR A 110 -1.47 2.79 -14.21
CA THR A 110 -1.76 1.53 -14.91
C THR A 110 -1.91 0.38 -13.94
N GLU A 111 -2.60 -0.65 -14.40
CA GLU A 111 -2.61 -1.98 -13.80
C GLU A 111 -1.96 -2.98 -14.75
N ILE A 112 -1.36 -4.02 -14.17
CA ILE A 112 -0.72 -5.13 -14.88
C ILE A 112 -1.26 -6.42 -14.29
N GLU A 113 -1.91 -7.23 -15.13
CA GLU A 113 -2.29 -8.59 -14.76
C GLU A 113 -1.10 -9.52 -14.94
N MET A 114 -0.85 -10.37 -13.95
CA MET A 114 0.21 -11.37 -14.05
C MET A 114 -0.35 -12.59 -14.78
N LEU A 115 0.19 -12.88 -15.97
CA LEU A 115 -0.11 -14.12 -16.68
C LEU A 115 0.44 -15.30 -15.85
N LYS A 116 -0.43 -16.28 -15.60
CA LYS A 116 -0.06 -17.55 -14.94
C LYS A 116 0.58 -18.52 -15.91
#